data_AF-A0A972J1L7-F1
#
_entry.id   AF-A0A972J1L7-F1
#
_cell.length_a   1.000
_cell.length_b   1.000
_cell.length_c   1.000
_cell.angle_alpha   90.00
_cell.angle_beta   90.00
_cell.angle_gamma   90.00
#
_symmetry.space_group_name_H-M   'P 1'
#
loop_
_entity.id
_entity.type
_entity.pdbx_description
1 polymer ?
#
loop_
_entity_poly.entity_id
_entity_poly.type
_entity_poly.pdbx_seq_one_letter_code
_entity_poly.pdbx_strand_id
1 'polypeptide(L)'
;ETEPLLRVEVVEKPTRQRQVLENRHAEPPSAVEQACEVAALILAEMGIQPDADLADDYDYFRIARTQRMPVGLWDKITPVMQLTRPRMVQLLNILQLPTSQLDLADRYRLSERVLREILSSPRDHWERMVRLSIQNQLTSEEIAEIVTPATEPPSASRRPVAPILPEPGRQAARSLRRFVQTLNELDRMGQDQALDEIANTMVVRGLGAQSLNLLEELARLIRARLDRR
;
A
#
# COMPACT_ATOMS: atom_id res chain seq x y z
N GLU A 1 -30.09 -16.08 -30.57
CA GLU A 1 -29.31 -15.03 -29.90
C GLU A 1 -28.12 -14.71 -30.79
N THR A 2 -27.85 -13.44 -31.07
CA THR A 2 -26.79 -13.02 -31.99
C THR A 2 -25.50 -12.92 -31.20
N GLU A 3 -24.53 -13.80 -31.44
CA GLU A 3 -23.22 -13.73 -30.78
C GLU A 3 -22.52 -12.40 -31.12
N PRO A 4 -21.89 -11.74 -30.12
CA PRO A 4 -21.19 -10.48 -30.33
C PRO A 4 -19.96 -10.71 -31.21
N LEU A 5 -19.85 -9.95 -32.30
CA LEU A 5 -18.71 -10.00 -33.21
C LEU A 5 -17.57 -9.11 -32.67
N LEU A 6 -16.41 -9.71 -32.45
CA LEU A 6 -15.21 -9.02 -31.98
C LEU A 6 -14.47 -8.39 -33.18
N ARG A 7 -14.36 -7.06 -33.22
CA ARG A 7 -13.60 -6.35 -34.25
C ARG A 7 -12.14 -6.25 -33.82
N VAL A 8 -11.27 -7.04 -34.44
CA VAL A 8 -9.81 -6.99 -34.23
C VAL A 8 -9.20 -6.01 -35.22
N GLU A 9 -8.61 -4.91 -34.73
CA GLU A 9 -7.79 -4.00 -35.54
C GLU A 9 -6.31 -4.31 -35.30
N VAL A 10 -5.60 -4.77 -36.32
CA VAL A 10 -4.14 -4.98 -36.26
C VAL A 10 -3.46 -3.67 -36.66
N VAL A 11 -2.68 -3.10 -35.73
CA VAL A 11 -1.92 -1.87 -35.96
C VAL A 11 -0.46 -2.23 -36.19
N GLU A 12 0.08 -1.86 -37.35
CA GLU A 12 1.44 -2.25 -37.77
C GLU A 12 2.57 -1.64 -36.91
N LYS A 13 2.33 -0.50 -36.25
CA LYS A 13 3.31 0.19 -35.38
C LYS A 13 2.62 0.72 -34.12
N PRO A 14 2.40 -0.12 -33.09
CA PRO A 14 1.78 0.32 -31.85
C PRO A 14 2.69 1.33 -31.15
N THR A 15 2.14 2.48 -30.75
CA THR A 15 2.85 3.47 -29.93
C THR A 15 2.84 3.04 -28.48
N ARG A 16 3.88 3.41 -27.71
CA ARG A 16 3.91 3.14 -26.26
C ARG A 16 2.73 3.76 -25.52
N GLN A 17 2.26 4.93 -25.97
CA GLN A 17 1.05 5.57 -25.44
C GLN A 17 -0.19 4.68 -25.59
N ARG A 18 -0.38 4.07 -26.76
CA ARG A 18 -1.51 3.18 -27.01
C ARG A 18 -1.42 1.91 -26.17
N GLN A 19 -0.24 1.32 -26.07
CA GLN A 19 0.00 0.13 -25.23
C GLN A 19 -0.36 0.40 -23.76
N VAL A 20 0.04 1.55 -23.22
CA VAL A 20 -0.32 1.94 -21.83
C VAL A 20 -1.83 2.09 -21.67
N LEU A 21 -2.51 2.75 -22.61
CA LEU A 21 -3.97 2.88 -22.55
C LEU A 21 -4.66 1.51 -22.60
N GLU A 22 -4.22 0.62 -23.49
CA GLU A 22 -4.77 -0.74 -23.62
C GLU A 22 -4.57 -1.56 -22.33
N ASN A 23 -3.37 -1.54 -21.75
CA ASN A 23 -3.07 -2.23 -20.49
C ASN A 23 -3.97 -1.74 -19.35
N ARG A 24 -4.11 -0.42 -19.20
CA ARG A 24 -4.93 0.20 -18.15
C ARG A 24 -6.43 -0.07 -18.31
N HIS A 25 -6.89 -0.29 -19.54
CA HIS A 25 -8.27 -0.69 -19.81
C HIS A 25 -8.51 -2.18 -19.52
N ALA A 26 -7.49 -3.02 -19.69
CA ALA A 26 -7.58 -4.45 -19.40
C ALA A 26 -7.57 -4.73 -17.89
N GLU A 27 -6.64 -4.10 -17.15
CA GLU A 27 -6.52 -4.29 -15.71
C GLU A 27 -6.03 -3.01 -15.02
N PRO A 28 -6.55 -2.64 -13.83
CA PRO A 28 -6.01 -1.51 -13.07
C PRO A 28 -4.56 -1.78 -12.65
N PRO A 29 -3.60 -0.94 -13.06
CA PRO A 29 -2.18 -1.18 -12.80
C PRO A 29 -1.81 -0.97 -11.34
N SER A 30 -0.89 -1.80 -10.85
CA SER A 30 -0.24 -1.66 -9.55
C SER A 30 0.53 -0.33 -9.44
N ALA A 31 0.95 0.04 -8.22
CA ALA A 31 1.78 1.23 -8.04
C ALA A 31 3.15 1.11 -8.73
N VAL A 32 3.69 -0.11 -8.82
CA VAL A 32 4.96 -0.40 -9.51
C VAL A 32 4.75 -0.34 -11.02
N GLU A 33 3.68 -0.95 -11.54
CA GLU A 33 3.33 -0.90 -12.96
C GLU A 33 3.09 0.55 -13.42
N GLN A 34 2.36 1.35 -12.64
CA GLN A 34 2.17 2.78 -12.94
C GLN A 34 3.51 3.54 -12.99
N ALA A 35 4.48 3.20 -12.14
CA ALA A 35 5.80 3.80 -12.18
C ALA A 35 6.56 3.40 -13.46
N CYS A 36 6.46 2.13 -13.87
CA CYS A 36 7.02 1.62 -15.12
C CYS A 36 6.35 2.23 -16.35
N GLU A 37 5.02 2.41 -16.36
CA GLU A 37 4.27 3.07 -17.43
C GLU A 37 4.75 4.52 -17.64
N VAL A 38 4.87 5.29 -16.55
CA VAL A 38 5.39 6.66 -16.60
C VAL A 38 6.82 6.68 -17.16
N ALA A 39 7.69 5.79 -16.65
CA ALA A 39 9.07 5.69 -17.13
C ALA A 39 9.12 5.31 -18.62
N ALA A 40 8.31 4.34 -19.06
CA ALA A 40 8.24 3.89 -20.44
C ALA A 40 7.79 5.02 -21.39
N LEU A 41 6.80 5.83 -20.98
CA LEU A 41 6.33 6.97 -21.78
C LEU A 41 7.40 8.06 -21.90
N ILE A 42 8.13 8.34 -20.80
CA ILE A 42 9.26 9.28 -20.81
C ILE A 42 10.33 8.81 -21.80
N LEU A 43 10.77 7.56 -21.68
CA LEU A 43 11.85 7.01 -22.51
C LEU A 43 11.45 6.95 -23.98
N ALA A 44 10.18 6.58 -24.26
CA ALA A 44 9.64 6.57 -25.61
C ALA A 44 9.62 7.98 -26.24
N GLU A 45 9.23 9.01 -25.49
CA GLU A 45 9.25 10.40 -25.97
C GLU A 45 10.69 10.89 -26.20
N MET A 46 11.65 10.38 -25.45
CA MET A 46 13.08 10.66 -25.64
C MET A 46 13.73 9.80 -26.75
N GLY A 47 12.99 8.88 -27.37
CA GLY A 47 13.52 7.96 -28.38
C GLY A 47 14.48 6.91 -27.83
N ILE A 48 14.49 6.69 -26.51
CA ILE A 48 15.30 5.66 -25.85
C ILE A 48 14.52 4.34 -25.93
N GLN A 49 15.13 3.32 -26.53
CA GLN A 49 14.55 1.99 -26.65
C GLN A 49 15.17 1.03 -25.63
N PRO A 50 14.45 -0.01 -25.20
CA PRO A 50 15.03 -1.05 -24.34
C PRO A 50 16.09 -1.84 -25.11
N ASP A 51 17.24 -2.06 -24.49
CA ASP A 51 18.26 -2.95 -25.02
C ASP A 51 17.79 -4.41 -24.93
N ALA A 52 18.01 -5.20 -25.98
CA ALA A 52 17.54 -6.60 -26.01
C ALA A 52 18.28 -7.53 -25.02
N ASP A 53 19.44 -7.10 -24.53
CA ASP A 53 20.32 -7.89 -23.65
C ASP A 53 20.25 -7.44 -22.17
N LEU A 54 19.19 -6.74 -21.76
CA LEU A 54 19.00 -6.33 -20.37
C LEU A 54 18.80 -7.55 -19.46
N ALA A 55 19.63 -7.66 -18.43
CA ALA A 55 19.51 -8.70 -17.40
C ALA A 55 18.40 -8.39 -16.37
N ASP A 56 18.03 -7.11 -16.22
CA ASP A 56 17.01 -6.62 -15.31
C ASP A 56 16.06 -5.68 -16.07
N ASP A 57 14.78 -6.07 -16.16
CA ASP A 57 13.73 -5.31 -16.83
C ASP A 57 13.55 -3.91 -16.22
N TYR A 58 13.83 -3.73 -14.92
CA TYR A 58 13.69 -2.44 -14.26
C TYR A 58 14.84 -1.47 -14.55
N ASP A 59 16.00 -1.95 -15.01
CA ASP A 59 17.13 -1.09 -15.31
C ASP A 59 16.81 -0.12 -16.45
N TYR A 60 16.06 -0.59 -17.46
CA TYR A 60 15.53 0.27 -18.51
C TYR A 60 14.68 1.42 -17.92
N PHE A 61 13.73 1.11 -17.03
CA PHE A 61 12.86 2.12 -16.45
C PHE A 61 13.60 3.08 -15.51
N ARG A 62 14.66 2.63 -14.83
CA ARG A 62 15.50 3.47 -13.95
C ARG A 62 16.23 4.57 -14.72
N ILE A 63 16.51 4.39 -16.02
CA ILE A 63 17.09 5.43 -16.89
C ILE A 63 16.23 6.69 -16.87
N ALA A 64 14.90 6.57 -16.84
CA ALA A 64 13.98 7.70 -16.84
C ALA A 64 14.22 8.63 -15.63
N ARG A 65 14.76 8.13 -14.52
CA ARG A 65 15.01 8.94 -13.32
C ARG A 65 16.27 9.78 -13.41
N THR A 66 17.27 9.33 -14.16
CA THR A 66 18.55 10.02 -14.29
C THR A 66 18.56 11.02 -15.44
N GLN A 67 17.60 10.93 -16.36
CA GLN A 67 17.50 11.82 -17.50
C GLN A 67 16.87 13.17 -17.15
N ARG A 68 17.37 14.24 -17.80
CA ARG A 68 16.75 15.57 -17.70
C ARG A 68 15.54 15.65 -18.63
N MET A 69 14.38 15.93 -18.06
CA MET A 69 13.14 16.05 -18.83
C MET A 69 13.16 17.27 -19.76
N PRO A 70 12.93 17.09 -21.07
CA PRO A 70 12.73 18.18 -22.03
C PRO A 70 11.50 19.03 -21.69
N VAL A 71 11.48 20.28 -22.15
CA VAL A 71 10.33 21.17 -22.02
C VAL A 71 9.15 20.60 -22.82
N GLY A 72 7.95 20.60 -22.25
CA GLY A 72 6.74 20.09 -22.90
C GLY A 72 6.54 18.57 -22.84
N LEU A 73 7.51 17.80 -22.33
CA LEU A 73 7.36 16.34 -22.19
C LEU A 73 6.20 15.98 -21.25
N TRP A 74 6.10 16.68 -20.12
CA TRP A 74 5.02 16.45 -19.15
C TRP A 74 3.64 16.77 -19.72
N ASP A 75 3.54 17.74 -20.62
CA ASP A 75 2.26 18.12 -21.26
C ASP A 75 1.76 17.02 -22.20
N LYS A 76 2.66 16.21 -22.78
CA LYS A 76 2.33 15.04 -23.59
C LYS A 76 1.93 13.82 -22.77
N ILE A 77 2.56 13.60 -21.61
CA ILE A 77 2.32 12.42 -20.76
C ILE A 77 1.09 12.59 -19.86
N THR A 78 0.85 13.80 -19.34
CA THR A 78 -0.29 14.12 -18.46
C THR A 78 -1.64 13.63 -19.00
N PRO A 79 -2.04 13.86 -20.26
CA PRO A 79 -3.33 13.39 -20.78
C PRO A 79 -3.40 11.86 -20.90
N VAL A 80 -2.27 11.18 -21.12
CA VAL A 80 -2.21 9.71 -21.22
C VAL A 80 -2.38 9.07 -19.85
N MET A 81 -1.61 9.54 -18.86
CA MET A 81 -1.63 8.98 -17.51
C MET A 81 -2.85 9.45 -16.69
N GLN A 82 -3.45 10.59 -17.04
CA GLN A 82 -4.47 11.28 -16.24
C GLN A 82 -4.01 11.57 -14.80
N LEU A 83 -2.70 11.83 -14.64
CA LEU A 83 -2.06 12.12 -13.37
C LEU A 83 -1.37 13.48 -13.43
N THR A 84 -1.30 14.17 -12.29
CA THR A 84 -0.55 15.43 -12.19
C THR A 84 0.95 15.16 -12.23
N ARG A 85 1.73 16.16 -12.69
CA ARG A 85 3.21 16.06 -12.71
C ARG A 85 3.82 15.65 -11.35
N PRO A 86 3.46 16.25 -10.20
CA PRO A 86 3.98 15.82 -8.91
C PRO A 86 3.70 14.34 -8.61
N ARG A 87 2.51 13.85 -9.02
CA ARG A 87 2.11 12.46 -8.82
C ARG A 87 2.96 11.49 -9.65
N MET A 88 3.23 11.84 -10.90
CA MET A 88 4.11 11.04 -11.76
C MET A 88 5.55 11.01 -11.23
N VAL A 89 6.06 12.12 -10.72
CA VAL A 89 7.39 12.16 -10.08
C VAL A 89 7.44 11.29 -8.81
N GLN A 90 6.36 11.29 -8.01
CA GLN A 90 6.25 10.39 -6.86
C GLN A 90 6.29 8.91 -7.27
N LEU A 91 5.57 8.53 -8.33
CA LEU A 91 5.59 7.17 -8.86
C LEU A 91 6.99 6.78 -9.35
N LEU A 92 7.68 7.67 -10.08
CA LEU A 92 9.06 7.41 -10.51
C LEU A 92 10.02 7.16 -9.34
N ASN A 93 9.76 7.71 -8.16
CA ASN A 93 10.59 7.43 -6.99
C ASN A 93 10.47 5.98 -6.49
N ILE A 94 9.38 5.27 -6.79
CA ILE A 94 9.22 3.85 -6.44
C ILE A 94 10.32 3.00 -7.08
N LEU A 95 10.75 3.33 -8.30
CA LEU A 95 11.83 2.63 -9.01
C LEU A 95 13.23 2.79 -8.35
N GLN A 96 13.33 3.48 -7.21
CA GLN A 96 14.50 3.45 -6.33
C GLN A 96 14.67 2.12 -5.61
N LEU A 97 13.58 1.37 -5.42
CA LEU A 97 13.64 0.08 -4.75
C LEU A 97 14.48 -0.91 -5.58
N PRO A 98 15.26 -1.77 -4.90
CA PRO A 98 15.90 -2.92 -5.55
C PRO A 98 14.87 -3.82 -6.25
N THR A 99 15.31 -4.49 -7.31
CA THR A 99 14.44 -5.33 -8.17
C THR A 99 13.66 -6.38 -7.40
N SER A 100 14.32 -7.10 -6.49
CA SER A 100 13.66 -8.08 -5.61
C SER A 100 12.54 -7.47 -4.75
N GLN A 101 12.64 -6.19 -4.39
CA GLN A 101 11.62 -5.48 -3.61
C GLN A 101 10.51 -4.94 -4.51
N LEU A 102 10.83 -4.51 -5.75
CA LEU A 102 9.84 -4.13 -6.75
C LEU A 102 8.96 -5.32 -7.14
N ASP A 103 9.56 -6.49 -7.38
CA ASP A 103 8.83 -7.72 -7.71
C ASP A 103 7.87 -8.14 -6.59
N LEU A 104 8.33 -8.04 -5.33
CA LEU A 104 7.47 -8.29 -4.17
C LEU A 104 6.36 -7.25 -4.06
N ALA A 105 6.69 -5.96 -4.21
CA ALA A 105 5.70 -4.89 -4.13
C ALA A 105 4.63 -5.00 -5.22
N ASP A 106 5.02 -5.38 -6.43
CA ASP A 106 4.14 -5.56 -7.57
C ASP A 106 3.24 -6.79 -7.41
N ARG A 107 3.85 -7.95 -7.12
CA ARG A 107 3.14 -9.22 -6.91
C ARG A 107 2.07 -9.15 -5.82
N TYR A 108 2.33 -8.39 -4.75
CA TYR A 108 1.39 -8.20 -3.65
C TYR A 108 0.59 -6.90 -3.74
N ARG A 109 0.68 -6.19 -4.87
CA ARG A 109 -0.05 -4.93 -5.16
C ARG A 109 0.00 -3.91 -4.02
N LEU A 110 1.19 -3.67 -3.47
CA LEU A 110 1.37 -2.68 -2.43
C LEU A 110 0.95 -1.29 -2.94
N SER A 111 0.17 -0.57 -2.13
CA SER A 111 -0.32 0.75 -2.51
C SER A 111 0.83 1.76 -2.62
N GLU A 112 0.70 2.75 -3.49
CA GLU A 112 1.70 3.82 -3.62
C GLU A 112 1.94 4.53 -2.28
N ARG A 113 0.89 4.72 -1.46
CA ARG A 113 1.04 5.38 -0.15
C ARG A 113 1.98 4.58 0.75
N VAL A 114 1.81 3.27 0.82
CA VAL A 114 2.66 2.34 1.59
C VAL A 114 4.10 2.42 1.06
N LEU A 115 4.30 2.30 -0.25
CA LEU A 115 5.64 2.36 -0.84
C LEU A 115 6.33 3.71 -0.61
N ARG A 116 5.58 4.81 -0.63
CA ARG A 116 6.13 6.14 -0.33
C ARG A 116 6.63 6.24 1.11
N GLU A 117 5.89 5.71 2.08
CA GLU A 117 6.34 5.70 3.47
C GLU A 117 7.53 4.74 3.69
N ILE A 118 7.63 3.66 2.92
CA ILE A 118 8.83 2.81 2.94
C ILE A 118 10.03 3.61 2.41
N LEU A 119 9.85 4.34 1.31
CA LEU A 119 10.91 5.16 0.71
C LEU A 119 11.37 6.34 1.57
N SER A 120 10.52 6.84 2.48
CA SER A 120 10.92 7.88 3.45
C SER A 120 11.84 7.33 4.56
N SER A 121 11.92 6.01 4.69
CA SER A 121 12.79 5.31 5.65
C SER A 121 14.24 5.19 5.13
N PRO A 122 15.22 4.96 6.02
CA PRO A 122 16.57 4.57 5.60
C PRO A 122 16.57 3.32 4.73
N ARG A 123 17.48 3.27 3.74
CA ARG A 123 17.57 2.19 2.75
C ARG A 123 17.74 0.80 3.37
N ASP A 124 18.46 0.71 4.48
CA ASP A 124 18.72 -0.54 5.21
C ASP A 124 17.43 -1.19 5.75
N HIS A 125 16.35 -0.42 5.88
CA HIS A 125 15.07 -0.90 6.39
C HIS A 125 14.05 -1.25 5.29
N TRP A 126 14.29 -0.88 4.03
CA TRP A 126 13.30 -1.05 2.96
C TRP A 126 12.86 -2.50 2.79
N GLU A 127 13.80 -3.44 2.75
CA GLU A 127 13.47 -4.86 2.57
C GLU A 127 12.59 -5.39 3.72
N ARG A 128 12.94 -5.06 4.96
CA ARG A 128 12.17 -5.47 6.13
C ARG A 128 10.77 -4.88 6.09
N MET A 129 10.66 -3.60 5.75
CA MET A 129 9.37 -2.90 5.71
C MET A 129 8.47 -3.45 4.61
N VAL A 130 8.98 -3.72 3.40
CA VAL A 130 8.22 -4.37 2.33
C VAL A 130 7.66 -5.72 2.80
N ARG A 131 8.50 -6.57 3.40
CA ARG A 131 8.07 -7.87 3.92
C ARG A 131 7.01 -7.73 5.03
N LEU A 132 7.20 -6.81 5.97
CA LEU A 132 6.24 -6.57 7.06
C LEU A 132 4.91 -6.02 6.56
N SER A 133 4.93 -5.14 5.57
CA SER A 133 3.73 -4.60 4.91
C SER A 133 2.94 -5.69 4.20
N ILE A 134 3.62 -6.63 3.53
CA ILE A 134 2.97 -7.79 2.90
C ILE A 134 2.34 -8.70 3.97
N GLN A 135 3.09 -9.02 5.03
CA GLN A 135 2.64 -9.98 6.06
C GLN A 135 1.43 -9.46 6.86
N ASN A 136 1.41 -8.17 7.20
CA ASN A 136 0.42 -7.59 8.12
C ASN A 136 -0.58 -6.66 7.41
N GLN A 137 -0.52 -6.52 6.08
CA GLN A 137 -1.32 -5.58 5.30
C GLN A 137 -1.27 -4.15 5.87
N LEU A 138 -0.06 -3.69 6.17
CA LEU A 138 0.15 -2.40 6.84
C LEU A 138 -0.31 -1.25 5.96
N THR A 139 -1.02 -0.31 6.56
CA THR A 139 -1.39 0.99 6.02
C THR A 139 -0.20 1.97 6.08
N SER A 140 -0.29 3.09 5.37
CA SER A 140 0.78 4.10 5.34
C SER A 140 1.05 4.71 6.72
N GLU A 141 0.02 4.93 7.53
CA GLU A 141 0.17 5.49 8.89
C GLU A 141 0.96 4.53 9.79
N GLU A 142 0.74 3.23 9.64
CA GLU A 142 1.43 2.18 10.42
C GLU A 142 2.92 2.07 10.04
N ILE A 143 3.28 2.30 8.77
CA ILE A 143 4.68 2.34 8.34
C ILE A 143 5.39 3.56 8.94
N ALA A 144 4.74 4.73 8.93
CA ALA A 144 5.31 5.95 9.52
C ALA A 144 5.60 5.78 11.03
N GLU A 145 4.71 5.13 11.78
CA GLU A 145 4.90 4.82 13.21
C GLU A 145 6.06 3.85 13.49
N ILE A 146 6.33 2.89 12.60
CA ILE A 146 7.44 1.94 12.75
C ILE A 146 8.79 2.63 12.46
N VAL A 147 8.79 3.59 11.55
CA VAL A 147 9.98 4.29 11.05
C VAL A 147 10.40 5.44 11.95
N THR A 148 9.44 6.05 12.67
CA THR A 148 9.71 7.00 13.74
C THR A 148 9.63 6.30 15.11
N PRO A 149 10.74 5.75 15.64
CA PRO A 149 10.82 5.57 17.08
C PRO A 149 10.67 6.98 17.69
N ALA A 150 9.67 7.15 18.55
CA ALA A 150 9.29 8.42 19.16
C ALA A 150 10.49 9.36 19.43
N THR A 151 10.70 10.33 18.55
CA THR A 151 11.42 11.54 18.91
C THR A 151 10.46 12.37 19.73
N GLU A 152 10.74 12.48 21.02
CA GLU A 152 9.98 13.28 21.97
C GLU A 152 9.76 14.71 21.43
N PRO A 153 8.51 15.23 21.40
CA PRO A 153 8.31 16.67 21.36
C PRO A 153 8.60 17.25 22.75
N PRO A 154 9.33 18.37 22.87
CA PRO A 154 9.54 19.02 24.15
C PRO A 154 8.23 19.66 24.62
N SER A 155 7.87 19.33 25.86
CA SER A 155 6.84 19.98 26.69
C SER A 155 5.40 20.07 26.12
N ALA A 156 4.53 19.19 26.60
CA ALA A 156 3.24 19.59 27.18
C ALA A 156 2.63 18.42 27.94
N SER A 157 2.45 18.60 29.25
CA SER A 157 1.59 17.81 30.16
C SER A 157 1.86 16.30 30.23
N ARG A 158 2.51 15.89 31.33
CA ARG A 158 2.58 14.50 31.81
C ARG A 158 1.18 13.87 31.85
N ARG A 159 0.79 13.18 30.78
CA ARG A 159 -0.14 12.05 30.88
C ARG A 159 0.64 10.91 31.55
N PRO A 160 0.00 10.11 32.43
CA PRO A 160 0.68 8.98 33.06
C PRO A 160 1.19 8.07 31.94
N VAL A 161 2.51 7.84 31.96
CA VAL A 161 3.22 6.98 31.02
C VAL A 161 2.49 5.63 31.03
N ALA A 162 1.80 5.31 29.93
CA ALA A 162 1.23 3.99 29.78
C ALA A 162 2.39 2.98 29.83
N PRO A 163 2.29 1.90 30.61
CA PRO A 163 3.33 0.89 30.65
C PRO A 163 3.58 0.39 29.23
N ILE A 164 4.84 0.38 28.84
CA ILE A 164 5.29 -0.08 27.53
C ILE A 164 4.93 -1.57 27.44
N LEU A 165 3.81 -1.90 26.78
CA LEU A 165 3.46 -3.30 26.55
C LEU A 165 4.56 -3.96 25.70
N PRO A 166 4.90 -5.24 25.93
CA PRO A 166 5.71 -6.02 25.01
C PRO A 166 5.01 -6.13 23.64
N GLU A 167 5.77 -6.35 22.56
CA GLU A 167 5.27 -6.32 21.16
C GLU A 167 3.97 -7.13 20.93
N PRO A 168 3.80 -8.37 21.47
CA PRO A 168 2.54 -9.11 21.31
C PRO A 168 1.34 -8.40 21.97
N GLY A 169 1.58 -7.74 23.11
CA GLY A 169 0.56 -6.98 23.82
C GLY A 169 0.19 -5.68 23.09
N ARG A 170 1.16 -5.00 22.46
CA ARG A 170 0.86 -3.84 21.60
C ARG A 170 0.07 -4.26 20.37
N GLN A 171 0.41 -5.38 19.75
CA GLN A 171 -0.30 -5.91 18.60
C GLN A 171 -1.76 -6.24 18.95
N ALA A 172 -2.01 -6.93 20.07
CA ALA A 172 -3.36 -7.24 20.54
C ALA A 172 -4.19 -5.99 20.89
N ALA A 173 -3.57 -4.99 21.52
CA ALA A 173 -4.22 -3.72 21.81
C ALA A 173 -4.59 -2.95 20.52
N ARG A 174 -3.72 -3.00 19.51
CA ARG A 174 -3.94 -2.38 18.18
C ARG A 174 -5.08 -3.06 17.43
N SER A 175 -5.09 -4.40 17.35
CA SER A 175 -6.15 -5.15 16.67
C SER A 175 -7.51 -4.94 17.32
N LEU A 176 -7.57 -4.87 18.65
CA LEU A 176 -8.81 -4.59 19.36
C LEU A 176 -9.33 -3.18 19.09
N ARG A 177 -8.44 -2.17 19.04
CA ARG A 177 -8.83 -0.80 18.69
C ARG A 177 -9.40 -0.72 17.28
N ARG A 178 -8.74 -1.37 16.31
CA ARG A 178 -9.21 -1.42 14.92
C ARG A 178 -10.58 -2.10 14.85
N PHE A 179 -10.74 -3.25 15.49
CA PHE A 179 -12.02 -3.96 15.60
C PHE A 179 -13.16 -3.05 16.08
N VAL A 180 -12.95 -2.31 17.17
CA VAL A 180 -13.97 -1.38 17.71
C VAL A 180 -14.26 -0.23 16.73
N GLN A 181 -13.25 0.33 16.07
CA GLN A 181 -13.44 1.42 15.11
C GLN A 181 -14.22 0.94 13.87
N THR A 182 -13.81 -0.17 13.26
CA THR A 182 -14.47 -0.72 12.07
C THR A 182 -15.90 -1.16 12.36
N LEU A 183 -16.18 -1.71 13.56
CA LEU A 183 -17.56 -2.04 13.92
C LEU A 183 -18.42 -0.79 14.11
N ASN A 184 -17.88 0.29 14.67
CA ASN A 184 -18.63 1.54 14.84
C ASN A 184 -18.96 2.25 13.51
N GLU A 185 -18.31 1.89 12.41
CA GLU A 185 -18.62 2.40 11.06
C GLU A 185 -19.86 1.74 10.45
N LEU A 186 -20.25 0.56 10.94
CA LEU A 186 -21.45 -0.14 10.50
C LEU A 186 -22.71 0.44 11.15
N ASP A 187 -23.84 0.29 10.48
CA ASP A 187 -25.15 0.57 11.06
C ASP A 187 -25.52 -0.48 12.13
N ARG A 188 -26.53 -0.21 12.94
CA ARG A 188 -26.87 -1.07 14.09
C ARG A 188 -27.18 -2.52 13.69
N MET A 189 -27.84 -2.72 12.55
CA MET A 189 -28.11 -4.07 12.03
C MET A 189 -26.83 -4.76 11.53
N GLY A 190 -25.95 -4.05 10.82
CA GLY A 190 -24.66 -4.57 10.38
C GLY A 190 -23.73 -4.90 11.55
N GLN A 191 -23.75 -4.12 12.63
CA GLN A 191 -22.99 -4.40 13.85
C GLN A 191 -23.43 -5.71 14.50
N ASP A 192 -24.74 -5.89 14.70
CA ASP A 192 -25.29 -7.09 15.34
C ASP A 192 -24.98 -8.35 14.52
N GLN A 193 -25.13 -8.28 13.19
CA GLN A 193 -24.80 -9.39 12.30
C GLN A 193 -23.30 -9.71 12.30
N ALA A 194 -22.44 -8.69 12.22
CA ALA A 194 -20.99 -8.88 12.24
C ALA A 194 -20.52 -9.50 13.56
N LEU A 195 -21.07 -9.08 14.69
CA LEU A 195 -20.75 -9.66 16.00
C LEU A 195 -21.17 -11.13 16.09
N ASP A 196 -22.34 -11.49 15.56
CA ASP A 196 -22.83 -12.88 15.55
C ASP A 196 -21.95 -13.80 14.68
N GLU A 197 -21.59 -13.35 13.47
CA GLU A 197 -20.70 -14.11 12.58
C GLU A 197 -19.29 -14.29 13.17
N ILE A 198 -18.76 -13.26 13.83
CA ILE A 198 -17.47 -13.32 14.51
C ILE A 198 -17.52 -14.30 15.68
N ALA A 199 -18.58 -14.24 16.50
CA ALA A 199 -18.77 -15.17 17.62
C ALA A 199 -18.85 -16.63 17.12
N ASN A 200 -19.65 -16.88 16.09
CA ASN A 200 -19.76 -18.20 15.46
C ASN A 200 -18.40 -18.69 14.94
N THR A 201 -17.63 -17.84 14.26
CA THR A 201 -16.30 -18.18 13.76
C THR A 201 -15.33 -18.54 14.89
N MET A 202 -15.38 -17.82 16.02
CA MET A 202 -14.52 -18.09 17.18
C MET A 202 -14.84 -19.44 17.83
N VAL A 203 -16.12 -19.80 17.94
CA VAL A 203 -16.55 -21.09 18.49
C VAL A 203 -16.18 -22.25 17.55
N VAL A 204 -16.45 -22.12 16.25
CA VAL A 204 -16.13 -23.15 15.25
C VAL A 204 -14.63 -23.42 15.16
N ARG A 205 -13.79 -22.39 15.30
CA ARG A 205 -12.33 -22.53 15.31
C ARG A 205 -11.75 -23.01 16.65
N GLY A 206 -12.59 -23.31 17.65
CA GLY A 206 -12.16 -23.80 18.95
C GLY A 206 -11.48 -22.75 19.85
N LEU A 207 -11.54 -21.47 19.48
CA LEU A 207 -10.95 -20.36 20.24
C LEU A 207 -11.96 -19.70 21.20
N GLY A 208 -13.25 -20.06 21.12
CA GLY A 208 -14.33 -19.40 21.84
C GLY A 208 -14.11 -19.27 23.34
N ALA A 209 -13.78 -20.36 24.04
CA ALA A 209 -13.58 -20.35 25.50
C ALA A 209 -12.36 -19.51 25.91
N GLN A 210 -11.28 -19.55 25.12
CA GLN A 210 -10.05 -18.82 25.42
C GLN A 210 -10.23 -17.31 25.17
N SER A 211 -10.88 -16.95 24.06
CA SER A 211 -11.22 -15.57 23.73
C SER A 211 -12.21 -14.96 24.73
N LEU A 212 -13.23 -15.72 25.15
CA LEU A 212 -14.22 -15.25 26.13
C LEU A 212 -13.56 -14.87 27.47
N ASN A 213 -12.71 -15.74 28.02
CA ASN A 213 -11.99 -15.46 29.27
C ASN A 213 -11.13 -14.18 29.18
N LEU A 214 -10.44 -13.97 28.06
CA LEU A 214 -9.62 -12.77 27.86
C LEU A 214 -10.47 -11.50 27.74
N LEU A 215 -11.60 -11.57 27.03
CA LEU A 215 -12.52 -10.45 26.86
C LEU A 215 -13.22 -10.09 28.16
N GLU A 216 -13.60 -11.07 28.99
CA GLU A 216 -14.21 -10.84 30.30
C GLU A 216 -13.25 -10.13 31.26
N GLU A 217 -11.99 -10.58 31.34
CA GLU A 217 -11.00 -9.91 32.20
C GLU A 217 -10.67 -8.50 31.67
N LEU A 218 -10.60 -8.33 30.36
CA LEU A 218 -10.40 -7.01 29.76
C LEU A 218 -11.60 -6.08 30.03
N ALA A 219 -12.83 -6.57 29.90
CA ALA A 219 -14.05 -5.83 30.19
C ALA A 219 -14.08 -5.40 31.67
N ARG A 220 -13.69 -6.29 32.59
CA ARG A 220 -13.56 -5.99 34.02
C ARG A 220 -12.56 -4.85 34.27
N LEU A 221 -11.39 -4.92 33.64
CA LEU A 221 -10.33 -3.92 33.73
C LEU A 221 -10.71 -2.57 33.11
N ILE A 222 -11.51 -2.56 32.04
CA ILE A 222 -12.01 -1.34 31.40
C ILE A 222 -13.07 -0.70 32.31
N ARG A 223 -14.05 -1.47 32.80
CA ARG A 223 -15.11 -0.99 33.69
C ARG A 223 -14.53 -0.35 34.94
N ALA A 224 -13.58 -1.01 35.60
CA ALA A 224 -12.89 -0.47 36.78
C ALA A 224 -12.14 0.86 36.52
N ARG A 225 -11.78 1.18 35.26
CA ARG A 225 -11.15 2.46 34.88
C ARG A 225 -12.16 3.51 34.47
N LEU A 226 -13.29 3.12 33.89
CA LEU A 226 -14.40 4.03 33.59
C LEU A 226 -15.07 4.50 34.88
N ASP A 227 -15.23 3.63 35.88
CA ASP A 227 -15.84 3.97 37.17
C ASP A 227 -14.94 4.85 38.06
N ARG A 228 -13.64 4.93 37.77
CA ARG A 228 -12.66 5.78 38.47
C ARG A 228 -12.47 7.16 37.82
N ARG A 229 -13.11 7.41 36.68
CA ARG A 229 -13.09 8.70 35.97
C ARG A 229 -14.29 9.53 36.38
#